data_AF-D4JZI6-F1
#
_entry.id   AF-D4JZI6-F1
#
_cell.length_a   1.000
_cell.length_b   1.000
_cell.length_c   1.000
_cell.angle_alpha   90.00
_cell.angle_beta   90.00
_cell.angle_gamma   90.00
#
_symmetry.space_group_name_H-M   'P 1'
#
loop_
_entity.id
_entity.type
_entity.pdbx_description
1 polymer ?
#
loop_
_entity_poly.entity_id
_entity_poly.type
_entity_poly.pdbx_seq_one_letter_code
_entity_poly.pdbx_strand_id
1 'polypeptide(L)' 'MERYRVVRIEEQMYGCEELPEGAEVCCDVTVEAADGTRKTLSCPDAELTRQGIDEGDTVLWDGTALRKA' A
#
# COMPACT_ATOMS: atom_id res chain seq x y z
N MET A 1 10.35 -8.70 10.46
CA MET A 1 9.82 -8.48 9.11
C MET A 1 8.89 -9.63 8.78
N GLU A 2 7.60 -9.37 8.78
CA GLU A 2 6.59 -10.37 8.49
C GLU A 2 6.17 -10.20 7.02
N ARG A 3 6.00 -11.31 6.30
CA ARG A 3 5.57 -11.30 4.90
C ARG A 3 4.06 -11.23 4.84
N TYR A 4 3.57 -10.29 4.06
CA TYR A 4 2.17 -10.15 3.75
C TYR A 4 1.96 -10.26 2.24
N ARG A 5 0.79 -10.74 1.84
CA ARG A 5 0.37 -10.74 0.45
C ARG A 5 -0.56 -9.56 0.23
N VAL A 6 -0.31 -8.77 -0.80
CA VAL A 6 -1.25 -7.72 -1.21
C VAL A 6 -2.51 -8.39 -1.72
N VAL A 7 -3.65 -8.05 -1.14
CA VAL A 7 -4.96 -8.60 -1.49
C VAL A 7 -5.75 -7.62 -2.33
N ARG A 8 -5.59 -6.33 -2.05
CA ARG A 8 -6.29 -5.25 -2.75
C ARG A 8 -5.52 -3.95 -2.63
N ILE A 9 -5.50 -3.15 -3.69
CA ILE A 9 -5.00 -1.77 -3.68
C ILE A 9 -6.15 -0.87 -4.12
N GLU A 10 -6.51 0.11 -3.30
CA GLU A 10 -7.51 1.11 -3.68
C GLU A 10 -6.91 2.51 -3.58
N GLU A 11 -7.03 3.31 -4.63
CA GLU A 11 -6.63 4.71 -4.60
C GLU A 11 -7.49 5.48 -3.61
N GLN A 12 -6.87 6.18 -2.65
CA GLN A 12 -7.64 7.06 -1.79
C GLN A 12 -8.11 8.24 -2.62
N MET A 13 -9.43 8.33 -2.79
CA MET A 13 -10.05 9.50 -3.38
C MET A 13 -9.92 10.64 -2.38
N TYR A 14 -8.86 11.43 -2.51
CA TYR A 14 -8.94 12.83 -2.11
C TYR A 14 -10.10 13.43 -2.93
N GLY A 15 -11.05 14.08 -2.26
CA GLY A 15 -12.26 14.60 -2.88
C GLY A 15 -11.97 15.65 -3.97
N CYS A 16 -12.96 16.47 -4.34
CA CYS A 16 -12.77 17.50 -5.37
C CYS A 16 -11.75 18.62 -5.01
N GLU A 17 -11.09 18.54 -3.85
CA GLU A 17 -9.96 19.38 -3.49
C GLU A 17 -8.71 18.82 -4.15
N GLU A 18 -8.13 19.61 -5.06
CA GLU A 18 -6.83 19.34 -5.66
C GLU A 18 -5.83 19.03 -4.55
N LEU A 19 -5.08 17.93 -4.71
CA LEU A 19 -3.99 17.61 -3.81
C LEU A 19 -3.07 18.84 -3.69
N PRO A 20 -2.65 19.25 -2.48
CA PRO A 20 -1.74 20.36 -2.32
C PRO A 20 -0.50 20.17 -3.21
N GLU A 21 0.08 21.26 -3.72
CA GLU A 21 1.31 21.16 -4.52
C GLU A 21 2.41 20.41 -3.74
N GLY A 22 2.75 19.21 -4.21
CA GLY A 22 3.71 18.31 -3.55
C GLY A 22 3.11 17.24 -2.62
N ALA A 23 1.78 17.16 -2.49
CA ALA A 23 1.11 16.08 -1.79
C ALA A 23 1.05 14.82 -2.68
N GLU A 24 1.49 13.71 -2.12
CA GLU A 24 1.58 12.43 -2.81
C GLU A 24 0.22 11.72 -2.71
N VAL A 25 -0.29 11.22 -3.86
CA VAL A 25 -1.47 10.36 -3.87
C VAL A 25 -1.16 9.14 -3.00
N CYS A 26 -2.02 8.82 -2.05
CA CYS A 26 -1.90 7.61 -1.24
C CYS A 26 -2.94 6.59 -1.68
N CYS A 27 -2.57 5.31 -1.64
CA CYS A 27 -3.46 4.19 -1.86
C CYS A 27 -3.60 3.39 -0.56
N ASP A 28 -4.81 2.91 -0.28
CA ASP A 28 -5.08 1.93 0.75
C ASP A 28 -4.75 0.53 0.23
N VAL A 29 -3.66 -0.02 0.76
CA VAL A 29 -3.18 -1.36 0.44
C VAL A 29 -3.67 -2.32 1.51
N THR A 30 -4.58 -3.20 1.14
CA THR A 30 -5.00 -4.31 1.99
C THR A 30 -4.01 -5.46 1.80
N VAL A 31 -3.38 -5.88 2.90
CA VAL A 31 -2.43 -6.99 2.94
C VAL A 31 -2.93 -8.10 3.87
N GLU A 32 -2.66 -9.35 3.52
CA GLU A 32 -3.04 -10.55 4.28
C GLU A 32 -1.79 -11.29 4.76
N ALA A 33 -1.73 -11.59 6.05
CA ALA A 33 -0.68 -12.38 6.67
C ALA A 33 -0.92 -13.88 6.41
N ALA A 34 0.13 -14.69 6.58
CA ALA A 34 0.02 -16.15 6.49
C ALA A 34 -0.99 -16.77 7.48
N ASP A 35 -1.24 -16.10 8.61
CA ASP A 35 -2.24 -16.50 9.63
C ASP A 35 -3.68 -16.08 9.24
N GLY A 36 -3.89 -15.50 8.06
CA GLY A 36 -5.18 -15.00 7.59
C GLY A 36 -5.57 -13.62 8.13
N THR A 37 -4.71 -12.99 8.94
CA THR A 37 -4.93 -11.62 9.42
C THR A 37 -4.82 -10.62 8.29
N ARG A 38 -5.85 -9.80 8.09
CA ARG A 38 -5.85 -8.71 7.08
C ARG A 38 -5.59 -7.36 7.73
N LYS A 39 -4.83 -6.51 7.04
CA LYS A 39 -4.54 -5.13 7.45
C LYS A 39 -4.65 -4.22 6.26
N THR A 40 -5.24 -3.04 6.47
CA THR A 40 -5.25 -1.96 5.48
C THR A 40 -4.20 -0.94 5.88
N LEU A 41 -3.33 -0.60 4.94
CA LEU A 41 -2.16 0.24 5.12
C LEU A 41 -2.19 1.33 4.06
N SER A 42 -2.12 2.60 4.46
CA SER A 42 -1.99 3.68 3.50
C SER A 42 -0.52 3.82 3.08
N CYS A 43 -0.26 3.75 1.78
CA CYS A 43 1.08 3.88 1.20
C CYS A 43 1.01 4.83 -0.01
N PRO A 44 2.02 5.70 -0.21
CA PRO A 44 2.04 6.57 -1.38
C PRO A 44 2.10 5.76 -2.69
N ASP A 45 1.22 6.11 -3.64
CA ASP A 45 1.15 5.53 -5.00
C ASP A 45 2.52 5.56 -5.68
N ALA A 46 3.22 6.70 -5.57
CA ALA A 46 4.55 6.85 -6.17
C ALA A 46 5.52 5.79 -5.67
N GLU A 47 5.43 5.39 -4.40
CA GLU A 47 6.27 4.35 -3.82
C GLU A 47 5.82 2.94 -4.25
N LEU A 48 4.51 2.69 -4.34
CA LEU A 48 3.96 1.44 -4.88
C LEU A 48 4.39 1.22 -6.32
N THR A 49 4.23 2.24 -7.18
CA THR A 49 4.67 2.25 -8.57
C THR A 49 6.19 2.11 -8.68
N ARG A 50 6.96 2.82 -7.85
CA ARG A 50 8.43 2.73 -7.85
C ARG A 50 8.94 1.35 -7.45
N GLN A 51 8.27 0.69 -6.51
CA GLN A 51 8.60 -0.67 -6.09
C GLN A 51 7.97 -1.74 -6.99
N GLY A 52 7.01 -1.37 -7.84
CA GLY A 52 6.21 -2.28 -8.64
C GLY A 52 5.40 -3.25 -7.77
N ILE A 53 4.78 -2.73 -6.71
CA ILE A 53 3.89 -3.50 -5.83
C ILE A 53 2.50 -3.51 -6.45
N ASP A 54 1.97 -4.70 -6.69
CA ASP A 54 0.66 -4.91 -7.31
C ASP A 54 -0.17 -5.90 -6.48
N GLU A 55 -1.45 -6.05 -6.83
CA GLU A 55 -2.35 -6.99 -6.19
C GLU A 55 -1.85 -8.44 -6.38
N GLY A 56 -1.76 -9.18 -5.29
CA GLY A 56 -1.22 -10.54 -5.25
C GLY A 56 0.28 -10.63 -5.02
N ASP A 57 1.01 -9.52 -5.05
CA ASP A 57 2.45 -9.47 -4.79
C ASP A 57 2.77 -9.71 -3.30
N THR A 58 3.99 -10.15 -3.01
CA THR A 58 4.42 -10.43 -1.64
C THR A 58 5.27 -9.28 -1.15
N VAL A 59 4.84 -8.67 -0.05
CA VAL A 59 5.44 -7.47 0.52
C VAL A 59 5.85 -7.73 1.97
N LEU A 60 6.90 -7.04 2.39
CA LEU A 60 7.38 -6.97 3.76
C LEU A 60 6.84 -5.70 4.38
N TRP A 61 6.15 -5.83 5.51
CA TRP A 61 5.73 -4.68 6.32
C TRP A 61 6.66 -4.55 7.53
N ASP A 62 7.28 -3.38 7.68
CA ASP A 62 8.20 -3.10 8.80
C ASP A 62 7.51 -2.32 9.96
N GLY A 63 6.20 -2.08 9.88
CA GLY A 63 5.47 -1.26 10.85
C GLY A 63 5.24 0.17 10.39
N THR A 64 6.02 0.64 9.41
CA THR A 64 5.92 2.01 8.88
C THR A 64 5.76 2.05 7.36
N ALA A 65 6.40 1.13 6.62
CA ALA A 65 6.37 1.10 5.17
C ALA A 65 6.25 -0.33 4.62
N LEU A 66 5.63 -0.44 3.44
CA LEU A 66 5.58 -1.66 2.64
C LEU A 66 6.77 -1.73 1.71
N ARG A 67 7.37 -2.91 1.60
CA ARG A 67 8.53 -3.15 0.76
C ARG A 67 8.35 -4.40 -0.07
N LYS A 68 8.67 -4.36 -1.36
CA LYS A 68 8.61 -5.56 -2.19
C LYS A 68 9.62 -6.61 -1.69
N ALA A 69 9.16 -7.85 -1.52
CA ALA A 69 9.95 -8.96 -0.96
C ALA A 69 10.88 -9.61 -2.00
#